data_AF-A0A354PHQ1-F1
#
_entry.id   AF-A0A354PHQ1-F1
#
_cell.length_a   1.000
_cell.length_b   1.000
_cell.length_c   1.000
_cell.angle_alpha   90.00
_cell.angle_beta   90.00
_cell.angle_gamma   90.00
#
_symmetry.space_group_name_H-M   'P 1'
#
loop_
_entity.id
_entity.type
_entity.pdbx_description
1 polymer ?
#
loop_
_entity_poly.entity_id
_entity_poly.type
_entity_poly.pdbx_seq_one_letter_code
_entity_poly.pdbx_strand_id
1 'polypeptide(L)'
;PPQDIIFDPNILTVATGIEEHNNYAVDFINAVRRIKQVCPGAKTSGGVSNISFSFRGNDRVREAIHSAFLYHAVRAGLDMGIVNAGQLEIYEQIPADLLERVEDVLLNRRPDATDRMLEFAETVKGGAKKASGEDLAWREMPVAERVKHALLKGIDKYIVEDTEEIRTQVPRCLDIIEGPLMDGMQVVGDLFGQGKMFLPQVVKSARVMKKAVAYLEPFMEQEKKDQGIEQQAHRGKFLIATVKGDVHDIGKNIVGVVLQCNNYEVIDLGVMVSCDRILQEAVKHNVDMIGLSGLITPSLDEMVYVASEMKRLGMKMPLLVGGATTSAKHTAVRIAPKYDAPVVHVLDASRSVGVVEKLISPDNRDAFIKENARLQTELVASYRDRQQKLVPYATAVEHAFKTDWQSVRIDKPEFTGVRTLTDYPLTELREYIDWSPFFMTWELKGKFPKIFEDSFVGVQAKELYDDAQSMLDRVIKERLLQANGVYGFFPAASDGDDVVLFTDDTRKKELTRFHFLRQQWERKGQDDYRSLADYIAPLGSGREDYIGA
;
A
#
# COMPACT_ATOMS: atom_id res chain seq x y z
N PRO A 1 22.79 16.18 30.01
CA PRO A 1 23.78 17.28 29.80
C PRO A 1 23.24 18.33 28.83
N PRO A 2 23.82 19.54 28.73
CA PRO A 2 23.40 20.53 27.72
C PRO A 2 23.33 19.94 26.29
N GLN A 3 24.22 19.00 25.97
CA GLN A 3 24.28 18.30 24.68
C GLN A 3 23.07 17.40 24.39
N ASP A 4 22.28 17.04 25.40
CA ASP A 4 21.06 16.23 25.24
C ASP A 4 19.81 17.09 24.99
N ILE A 5 19.95 18.42 25.03
CA ILE A 5 18.85 19.36 24.82
C ILE A 5 18.89 19.87 23.38
N ILE A 6 17.79 19.66 22.64
CA ILE A 6 17.59 20.16 21.28
C ILE A 6 16.47 21.21 21.33
N PHE A 7 16.77 22.44 20.91
CA PHE A 7 15.78 23.49 20.72
C PHE A 7 15.32 23.52 19.26
N ASP A 8 14.01 23.49 19.05
CA ASP A 8 13.41 23.78 17.75
C ASP A 8 12.72 25.16 17.84
N PRO A 9 13.34 26.24 17.32
CA PRO A 9 12.75 27.57 17.36
C PRO A 9 11.62 27.77 16.32
N ASN A 10 11.23 26.70 15.62
CA ASN A 10 10.17 26.63 14.60
C ASN A 10 10.45 27.50 13.36
N ILE A 11 10.61 26.84 12.21
CA ILE A 11 10.76 27.51 10.92
C ILE A 11 9.39 27.84 10.36
N LEU A 12 9.10 29.13 10.20
CA LEU A 12 7.84 29.64 9.67
C LEU A 12 8.00 30.12 8.21
N THR A 13 6.89 30.13 7.49
CA THR A 13 6.83 30.41 6.05
C THR A 13 7.11 31.89 5.72
N VAL A 14 7.97 32.16 4.74
CA VAL A 14 8.19 33.51 4.19
C VAL A 14 7.49 33.71 2.84
N ALA A 15 7.48 34.95 2.34
CA ALA A 15 6.84 35.34 1.06
C ALA A 15 5.35 34.99 0.96
N THR A 16 4.62 35.13 2.07
CA THR A 16 3.18 34.81 2.15
C THR A 16 2.28 35.97 1.68
N GLY A 17 2.84 37.15 1.43
CA GLY A 17 2.11 38.39 1.15
C GLY A 17 1.64 39.15 2.41
N ILE A 18 1.90 38.61 3.61
CA ILE A 18 1.60 39.25 4.89
C ILE A 18 2.88 39.89 5.43
N GLU A 19 2.86 41.19 5.73
CA GLU A 19 4.05 41.98 6.11
C GLU A 19 4.74 41.44 7.36
N GLU A 20 3.95 40.99 8.35
CA GLU A 20 4.43 40.41 9.59
C GLU A 20 5.23 39.12 9.38
N HIS A 21 5.05 38.44 8.25
CA HIS A 21 5.72 37.17 7.94
C HIS A 21 7.07 37.39 7.23
N ASN A 22 7.38 38.60 6.76
CA ASN A 22 8.59 38.89 5.99
C ASN A 22 9.87 38.64 6.81
N ASN A 23 9.80 38.79 8.14
CA ASN A 23 10.96 38.70 9.01
C ASN A 23 11.21 37.29 9.61
N TYR A 24 10.34 36.31 9.36
CA TYR A 24 10.39 35.00 10.01
C TYR A 24 11.71 34.23 9.80
N ALA A 25 12.29 34.29 8.61
CA ALA A 25 13.59 33.68 8.34
C ALA A 25 14.72 34.34 9.15
N VAL A 26 14.72 35.68 9.24
CA VAL A 26 15.69 36.46 10.01
C VAL A 26 15.56 36.16 11.50
N ASP A 27 14.33 36.10 12.01
CA ASP A 27 14.04 35.81 13.41
C ASP A 27 14.49 34.40 13.81
N PHE A 28 14.27 33.41 12.95
CA PHE A 28 14.79 32.06 13.18
C PHE A 28 16.32 32.06 13.27
N ILE A 29 17.01 32.69 12.31
CA ILE A 29 18.48 32.77 12.30
C ILE A 29 19.00 33.47 13.56
N ASN A 30 18.34 34.54 14.01
CA ASN A 30 18.69 35.25 15.24
C ASN A 30 18.40 34.42 16.49
N ALA A 31 17.29 33.68 16.53
CA ALA A 31 16.94 32.78 17.61
C ALA A 31 18.00 31.68 17.77
N VAL A 32 18.45 31.08 16.66
CA VAL A 32 19.54 30.10 16.66
C VAL A 32 20.82 30.70 17.24
N ARG A 33 21.24 31.90 16.79
CA ARG A 33 22.42 32.58 17.37
C ARG A 33 22.26 32.82 18.87
N ARG A 34 21.08 33.27 19.30
CA ARG A 34 20.81 33.57 20.71
C ARG A 34 20.82 32.31 21.56
N ILE A 35 20.22 31.21 21.10
CA ILE A 35 20.22 29.92 21.78
C ILE A 35 21.66 29.42 21.95
N LYS A 36 22.48 29.52 20.90
CA LYS A 36 23.91 29.13 20.97
C LYS A 36 24.72 29.95 21.96
N GLN A 37 24.41 31.24 22.09
CA GLN A 37 25.07 32.12 23.06
C GLN A 37 24.62 31.88 24.50
N VAL A 38 23.32 31.69 24.73
CA VAL A 38 22.74 31.59 26.09
C VAL A 38 22.83 30.18 26.66
N CYS A 39 22.77 29.15 25.81
CA CYS A 39 22.81 27.75 26.20
C CYS A 39 23.98 27.00 25.51
N PRO A 40 25.25 27.29 25.87
CA PRO A 40 26.39 26.61 25.27
C PRO A 40 26.30 25.08 25.40
N GLY A 41 26.49 24.38 24.28
CA GLY A 41 26.41 22.92 24.21
C GLY A 41 25.02 22.38 23.82
N ALA A 42 23.94 23.16 23.94
CA ALA A 42 22.63 22.76 23.43
C ALA A 42 22.60 22.75 21.90
N LYS A 43 21.78 21.85 21.34
CA LYS A 43 21.61 21.65 19.90
C LYS A 43 20.39 22.40 19.37
N THR A 44 20.38 22.72 18.08
CA THR A 44 19.24 23.34 17.42
C THR A 44 18.79 22.53 16.21
N SER A 45 17.47 22.40 16.05
CA SER A 45 16.83 21.77 14.89
C SER A 45 15.86 22.70 14.19
N GLY A 46 15.51 22.40 12.95
CA GLY A 46 14.39 23.05 12.27
C GLY A 46 13.94 22.33 11.01
N GLY A 47 12.62 22.35 10.76
CA GLY A 47 11.99 21.86 9.54
C GLY A 47 12.18 22.82 8.36
N VAL A 48 13.26 22.66 7.60
CA VAL A 48 13.65 23.59 6.52
C VAL A 48 12.56 23.70 5.46
N SER A 49 11.83 22.62 5.17
CA SER A 49 10.77 22.60 4.15
C SER A 49 9.61 23.55 4.42
N ASN A 50 9.43 24.04 5.66
CA ASN A 50 8.37 24.99 6.00
C ASN A 50 8.66 26.40 5.45
N ILE A 51 9.93 26.78 5.32
CA ILE A 51 10.33 28.15 4.93
C ILE A 51 9.79 28.53 3.54
N SER A 52 9.71 27.56 2.63
CA SER A 52 9.38 27.74 1.21
C SER A 52 7.93 27.40 0.88
N PHE A 53 7.05 27.28 1.89
CA PHE A 53 5.68 26.79 1.73
C PHE A 53 4.85 27.64 0.75
N SER A 54 5.08 28.96 0.68
CA SER A 54 4.42 29.87 -0.28
C SER A 54 4.70 29.54 -1.75
N PHE A 55 5.73 28.74 -2.03
CA PHE A 55 6.15 28.36 -3.39
C PHE A 55 5.87 26.89 -3.73
N ARG A 56 4.93 26.23 -3.04
CA ARG A 56 4.51 24.85 -3.37
C ARG A 56 4.17 24.70 -4.86
N GLY A 57 4.72 23.68 -5.50
CA GLY A 57 4.60 23.44 -6.94
C GLY A 57 5.67 24.09 -7.82
N ASN A 58 6.61 24.87 -7.24
CA ASN A 58 7.79 25.38 -7.94
C ASN A 58 9.06 24.86 -7.25
N ASP A 59 9.44 23.61 -7.55
CA ASP A 59 10.53 22.94 -6.87
C ASP A 59 11.87 23.67 -7.04
N ARG A 60 12.16 24.19 -8.24
CA ARG A 60 13.39 24.97 -8.50
C ARG A 60 13.55 26.16 -7.55
N VAL A 61 12.46 26.90 -7.30
CA VAL A 61 12.48 28.02 -6.34
C VAL A 61 12.65 27.51 -4.91
N ARG A 62 11.96 26.42 -4.55
CA ARG A 62 12.01 25.87 -3.18
C ARG A 62 13.40 25.32 -2.84
N GLU A 63 14.05 24.64 -3.78
CA GLU A 63 15.40 24.09 -3.63
C GLU A 63 16.43 25.21 -3.41
N ALA A 64 16.32 26.29 -4.20
CA ALA A 64 17.15 27.48 -4.00
C ALA A 64 16.93 28.13 -2.62
N ILE A 65 15.67 28.27 -2.18
CA ILE A 65 15.34 28.81 -0.84
C ILE A 65 15.89 27.92 0.27
N HIS A 66 15.75 26.60 0.19
CA HIS A 66 16.27 25.69 1.20
C HIS A 66 17.79 25.78 1.32
N SER A 67 18.48 25.81 0.18
CA SER A 67 19.93 25.83 0.10
C SER A 67 20.50 27.15 0.63
N ALA A 68 19.90 28.29 0.25
CA ALA A 68 20.28 29.60 0.77
C ALA A 68 19.96 29.77 2.27
N PHE A 69 18.79 29.29 2.71
CA PHE A 69 18.43 29.35 4.13
C PHE A 69 19.39 28.53 4.99
N LEU A 70 19.69 27.29 4.59
CA LEU A 70 20.65 26.44 5.30
C LEU A 70 22.04 27.04 5.33
N TYR A 71 22.50 27.65 4.24
CA TYR A 71 23.78 28.35 4.20
C TYR A 71 23.90 29.41 5.31
N HIS A 72 22.86 30.22 5.52
CA HIS A 72 22.86 31.22 6.60
C HIS A 72 22.60 30.63 7.99
N ALA A 73 21.68 29.66 8.10
CA ALA A 73 21.28 29.07 9.38
C ALA A 73 22.42 28.23 9.99
N VAL A 74 23.17 27.47 9.18
CA VAL A 74 24.34 26.71 9.63
C VAL A 74 25.43 27.66 10.13
N ARG A 75 25.68 28.78 9.44
CA ARG A 75 26.63 29.81 9.90
C ARG A 75 26.18 30.49 11.20
N ALA A 76 24.89 30.55 11.46
CA ALA A 76 24.33 31.00 12.73
C ALA A 76 24.41 29.95 13.85
N GLY A 77 24.72 28.69 13.52
CA GLY A 77 24.92 27.59 14.44
C GLY A 77 23.83 26.52 14.43
N LEU A 78 23.02 26.40 13.36
CA LEU A 78 22.05 25.31 13.22
C LEU A 78 22.78 23.95 13.17
N ASP A 79 22.44 23.00 14.05
CA ASP A 79 23.07 21.66 14.03
C ASP A 79 22.33 20.66 13.13
N MET A 80 20.99 20.79 13.00
CA MET A 80 20.17 19.82 12.29
C MET A 80 19.07 20.50 11.47
N GLY A 81 19.12 20.34 10.14
CA GLY A 81 18.03 20.72 9.25
C GLY A 81 17.25 19.48 8.79
N ILE A 82 15.93 19.47 9.01
CA ILE A 82 15.05 18.43 8.47
C ILE A 82 14.64 18.87 7.06
N VAL A 83 15.25 18.23 6.06
CA VAL A 83 15.10 18.59 4.64
C VAL A 83 15.36 17.37 3.76
N ASN A 84 14.85 17.38 2.53
CA ASN A 84 15.20 16.39 1.53
C ASN A 84 16.60 16.70 0.97
N ALA A 85 17.62 15.93 1.38
CA ALA A 85 19.00 16.13 0.95
C ALA A 85 19.21 15.99 -0.58
N GLY A 86 18.35 15.22 -1.27
CA GLY A 86 18.40 15.08 -2.73
C GLY A 86 17.85 16.28 -3.51
N GLN A 87 17.23 17.23 -2.80
CA GLN A 87 16.66 18.48 -3.34
C GLN A 87 17.46 19.71 -2.88
N LEU A 88 18.66 19.51 -2.34
CA LEU A 88 19.56 20.62 -2.01
C LEU A 88 20.51 20.86 -3.18
N GLU A 89 20.37 22.01 -3.82
CA GLU A 89 21.32 22.49 -4.81
C GLU A 89 22.54 23.09 -4.10
N ILE A 90 23.70 23.09 -4.78
CA ILE A 90 24.90 23.73 -4.23
C ILE A 90 24.66 25.24 -4.24
N TYR A 91 24.81 25.91 -3.09
CA TYR A 91 24.56 27.35 -2.92
C TYR A 91 25.21 28.22 -4.01
N GLU A 92 26.47 27.93 -4.37
CA GLU A 92 27.23 28.66 -5.39
C GLU A 92 26.76 28.41 -6.84
N GLN A 93 25.96 27.36 -7.07
CA GLN A 93 25.40 27.01 -8.38
C GLN A 93 24.01 27.62 -8.62
N ILE A 94 23.39 28.20 -7.59
CA ILE A 94 22.10 28.89 -7.73
C ILE A 94 22.30 30.08 -8.69
N PRO A 95 21.51 30.20 -9.76
CA PRO A 95 21.59 31.33 -10.69
C PRO A 95 21.54 32.67 -9.96
N ALA A 96 22.43 33.61 -10.31
CA ALA A 96 22.64 34.85 -9.55
C ALA A 96 21.35 35.70 -9.42
N ASP A 97 20.51 35.69 -10.46
CA ASP A 97 19.21 36.37 -10.50
C ASP A 97 18.16 35.74 -9.57
N LEU A 98 18.16 34.41 -9.44
CA LEU A 98 17.32 33.68 -8.48
C LEU A 98 17.85 33.84 -7.06
N LEU A 99 19.17 33.74 -6.88
CA LEU A 99 19.81 33.85 -5.56
C LEU A 99 19.58 35.22 -4.93
N GLU A 100 19.70 36.32 -5.70
CA GLU A 100 19.44 37.68 -5.21
C GLU A 100 18.03 37.79 -4.62
N ARG A 101 17.03 37.25 -5.32
CA ARG A 101 15.62 37.33 -4.89
C ARG A 101 15.30 36.42 -3.72
N VAL A 102 15.91 35.25 -3.69
CA VAL A 102 15.84 34.32 -2.55
C VAL A 102 16.45 34.96 -1.31
N GLU A 103 17.63 35.57 -1.40
CA GLU A 103 18.27 36.26 -0.28
C GLU A 103 17.49 37.51 0.15
N ASP A 104 16.92 38.26 -0.79
CA ASP A 104 16.07 39.43 -0.49
C ASP A 104 14.89 39.04 0.41
N VAL A 105 14.25 37.90 0.13
CA VAL A 105 13.14 37.34 0.93
C VAL A 105 13.64 36.75 2.25
N LEU A 106 14.70 35.93 2.24
CA LEU A 106 15.18 35.25 3.43
C LEU A 106 15.81 36.19 4.47
N LEU A 107 16.42 37.28 4.01
CA LEU A 107 17.11 38.23 4.88
C LEU A 107 16.33 39.54 5.06
N ASN A 108 15.12 39.63 4.51
CA ASN A 108 14.25 40.79 4.58
C ASN A 108 15.01 42.10 4.24
N ARG A 109 15.83 42.09 3.18
CA ARG A 109 16.66 43.24 2.74
C ARG A 109 15.82 44.40 2.15
N ARG A 110 14.59 44.03 1.80
CA ARG A 110 13.61 44.57 0.88
C ARG A 110 12.16 44.78 1.31
N PRO A 111 11.57 45.99 1.26
CA PRO A 111 10.12 46.11 1.45
C PRO A 111 9.30 45.36 0.39
N ASP A 112 9.79 45.31 -0.86
CA ASP A 112 9.15 44.66 -2.01
C ASP A 112 9.75 43.29 -2.37
N ALA A 113 10.47 42.64 -1.43
CA ALA A 113 11.15 41.36 -1.68
C ALA A 113 10.17 40.25 -2.06
N THR A 114 9.05 40.16 -1.34
CA THR A 114 8.01 39.14 -1.55
C THR A 114 7.38 39.24 -2.93
N ASP A 115 6.95 40.44 -3.33
CA ASP A 115 6.29 40.67 -4.63
C ASP A 115 7.24 40.36 -5.80
N ARG A 116 8.49 40.84 -5.71
CA ARG A 116 9.56 40.55 -6.68
C ARG A 116 9.85 39.06 -6.83
N MET A 117 9.77 38.30 -5.73
CA MET A 117 10.03 36.87 -5.75
C MET A 117 8.83 36.08 -6.30
N LEU A 118 7.60 36.51 -5.97
CA LEU A 118 6.38 35.91 -6.52
C LEU A 118 6.26 36.11 -8.02
N GLU A 119 6.51 37.34 -8.52
CA GLU A 119 6.50 37.65 -9.96
C GLU A 119 7.55 36.82 -10.71
N PHE A 120 8.76 36.69 -10.15
CA PHE A 120 9.82 35.86 -10.71
C PHE A 120 9.49 34.36 -10.63
N ALA A 121 8.86 33.90 -9.56
CA ALA A 121 8.45 32.50 -9.43
C ALA A 121 7.42 32.08 -10.48
N GLU A 122 6.57 33.00 -10.97
CA GLU A 122 5.63 32.72 -12.07
C GLU A 122 6.36 32.54 -13.42
N THR A 123 7.45 33.28 -13.67
CA THR A 123 8.26 33.06 -14.89
C THR A 123 9.02 31.74 -14.84
N VAL A 124 9.40 31.29 -13.64
CA VAL A 124 10.01 29.98 -13.40
C VAL A 124 8.99 28.82 -13.45
N LYS A 125 7.73 29.06 -13.07
CA LYS A 125 6.59 28.12 -13.27
C LYS A 125 6.25 27.89 -14.75
N GLY A 126 6.56 28.86 -15.62
CA GLY A 126 6.31 28.84 -17.06
C GLY A 126 7.04 27.75 -17.86
N GLY A 127 7.89 26.94 -17.21
CA GLY A 127 8.41 25.67 -17.74
C GLY A 127 7.37 24.53 -17.78
N ALA A 128 6.07 24.84 -17.70
CA ALA A 128 5.02 23.88 -17.99
C ALA A 128 5.20 23.37 -19.42
N LYS A 129 5.44 22.06 -19.56
CA LYS A 129 5.31 21.34 -20.84
C LYS A 129 3.96 21.74 -21.44
N LYS A 130 3.98 22.63 -22.43
CA LYS A 130 3.01 22.61 -23.53
C LYS A 130 2.87 21.15 -23.94
N ALA A 131 1.65 20.73 -24.26
CA ALA A 131 1.41 19.55 -25.06
C ALA A 131 2.00 19.75 -26.46
N SER A 132 3.33 19.78 -26.56
CA SER A 132 4.04 19.29 -27.73
C SER A 132 4.00 17.77 -27.64
N GLY A 133 3.95 17.09 -28.79
CA GLY A 133 3.92 15.63 -28.87
C GLY A 133 5.00 14.96 -28.02
N GLU A 134 4.84 13.64 -27.82
CA GLU A 134 5.79 12.78 -27.09
C GLU A 134 7.21 13.35 -27.19
N ASP A 135 7.78 13.70 -26.05
CA ASP A 135 9.17 14.15 -25.94
C ASP A 135 10.04 12.94 -26.30
N LEU A 136 10.35 12.80 -27.59
CA LEU A 136 11.09 11.67 -28.16
C LEU A 136 12.60 11.84 -28.04
N ALA A 137 13.10 12.82 -27.28
CA ALA A 137 14.54 13.03 -27.09
C ALA A 137 15.25 11.78 -26.53
N TRP A 138 14.56 10.98 -25.71
CA TRP A 138 15.10 9.69 -25.23
C TRP A 138 15.28 8.66 -26.35
N ARG A 139 14.63 8.79 -27.52
CA ARG A 139 14.82 7.89 -28.67
C ARG A 139 16.20 8.02 -29.32
N GLU A 140 16.89 9.12 -29.08
CA GLU A 140 18.25 9.36 -29.57
C GLU A 140 19.32 8.71 -28.67
N MET A 141 18.94 8.18 -27.51
CA MET A 141 19.84 7.46 -26.60
C MET A 141 20.21 6.07 -27.16
N PRO A 142 21.32 5.47 -26.69
CA PRO A 142 21.64 4.08 -26.99
C PRO A 142 20.50 3.14 -26.60
N VAL A 143 20.30 2.06 -27.37
CA VAL A 143 19.13 1.19 -27.22
C VAL A 143 18.95 0.60 -25.82
N ALA A 144 20.04 0.28 -25.11
CA ALA A 144 19.98 -0.19 -23.72
C ALA A 144 19.38 0.86 -22.78
N GLU A 145 19.77 2.13 -22.92
CA GLU A 145 19.22 3.25 -22.15
C GLU A 145 17.77 3.55 -22.55
N ARG A 146 17.39 3.33 -23.83
CA ARG A 146 16.00 3.44 -24.28
C ARG A 146 15.10 2.41 -23.62
N VAL A 147 15.54 1.16 -23.56
CA VAL A 147 14.82 0.07 -22.87
C VAL A 147 14.68 0.39 -21.39
N LYS A 148 15.76 0.84 -20.73
CA LYS A 148 15.74 1.27 -19.33
C LYS A 148 14.76 2.41 -19.08
N HIS A 149 14.77 3.42 -19.96
CA HIS A 149 13.84 4.54 -19.91
C HIS A 149 12.38 4.07 -20.08
N ALA A 150 12.14 3.21 -21.07
CA ALA A 150 10.82 2.65 -21.36
C ALA A 150 10.28 1.84 -20.17
N LEU A 151 11.11 1.04 -19.51
CA LEU A 151 10.77 0.32 -18.28
C LEU A 151 10.46 1.28 -17.14
N LEU A 152 11.31 2.27 -16.86
CA LEU A 152 11.12 3.23 -15.77
C LEU A 152 9.87 4.10 -15.94
N LYS A 153 9.52 4.45 -17.18
CA LYS A 153 8.35 5.28 -17.50
C LYS A 153 7.09 4.45 -17.83
N GLY A 154 7.20 3.12 -17.96
CA GLY A 154 6.09 2.26 -18.31
C GLY A 154 5.58 2.44 -19.75
N ILE A 155 6.48 2.78 -20.68
CA ILE A 155 6.17 3.03 -22.10
C ILE A 155 6.28 1.71 -22.88
N ASP A 156 5.15 1.20 -23.38
CA ASP A 156 5.10 -0.07 -24.11
C ASP A 156 5.11 0.08 -25.64
N LYS A 157 5.04 1.32 -26.15
CA LYS A 157 4.89 1.63 -27.58
C LYS A 157 6.08 1.16 -28.43
N TYR A 158 7.30 1.41 -27.97
CA TYR A 158 8.54 1.16 -28.72
C TYR A 158 9.34 -0.05 -28.24
N ILE A 159 8.88 -0.73 -27.18
CA ILE A 159 9.68 -1.77 -26.51
C ILE A 159 10.02 -2.95 -27.43
N VAL A 160 9.12 -3.31 -28.35
CA VAL A 160 9.35 -4.42 -29.30
C VAL A 160 10.46 -4.06 -30.29
N GLU A 161 10.43 -2.84 -30.82
CA GLU A 161 11.44 -2.34 -31.76
C GLU A 161 12.81 -2.25 -31.08
N ASP A 162 12.86 -1.72 -29.85
CA ASP A 162 14.10 -1.61 -29.07
C ASP A 162 14.66 -2.99 -28.67
N THR A 163 13.78 -3.94 -28.35
CA THR A 163 14.16 -5.31 -28.01
C THR A 163 14.75 -6.02 -29.23
N GLU A 164 14.15 -5.85 -30.41
CA GLU A 164 14.68 -6.42 -31.66
C GLU A 164 16.04 -5.84 -32.04
N GLU A 165 16.21 -4.52 -31.89
CA GLU A 165 17.49 -3.87 -32.16
C GLU A 165 18.61 -4.44 -31.26
N ILE A 166 18.36 -4.66 -29.96
CA ILE A 166 19.34 -5.32 -29.07
C ILE A 166 19.56 -6.77 -29.50
N ARG A 167 18.50 -7.50 -29.87
CA ARG A 167 18.58 -8.91 -30.26
C ARG A 167 19.55 -9.14 -31.42
N THR A 168 19.63 -8.19 -32.36
CA THR A 168 20.61 -8.28 -33.46
C THR A 168 22.06 -8.02 -33.04
N GLN A 169 22.28 -7.43 -31.86
CA GLN A 169 23.58 -7.04 -31.34
C GLN A 169 24.16 -8.01 -30.30
N VAL A 170 23.33 -8.86 -29.70
CA VAL A 170 23.75 -9.84 -28.68
C VAL A 170 23.67 -11.28 -29.20
N PRO A 171 24.56 -12.17 -28.74
CA PRO A 171 24.62 -13.55 -29.23
C PRO A 171 23.48 -14.46 -28.71
N ARG A 172 22.85 -14.13 -27.58
CA ARG A 172 21.74 -14.89 -27.00
C ARG A 172 20.61 -13.97 -26.59
N CYS A 173 19.38 -14.37 -26.85
CA CYS A 173 18.19 -13.63 -26.40
C CYS A 173 18.12 -13.49 -24.87
N LEU A 174 18.65 -14.47 -24.14
CA LEU A 174 18.74 -14.44 -22.68
C LEU A 174 19.56 -13.24 -22.16
N ASP A 175 20.61 -12.83 -22.89
CA ASP A 175 21.49 -11.72 -22.48
C ASP A 175 20.73 -10.37 -22.50
N ILE A 176 19.63 -10.26 -23.25
CA ILE A 176 18.75 -9.09 -23.28
C ILE A 176 17.91 -9.03 -22.00
N ILE A 177 17.44 -10.19 -21.55
CA ILE A 177 16.65 -10.33 -20.32
C ILE A 177 17.57 -10.06 -19.13
N GLU A 178 18.68 -10.77 -19.02
CA GLU A 178 19.61 -10.67 -17.89
C GLU A 178 20.40 -9.35 -17.85
N GLY A 179 20.54 -8.66 -18.99
CA GLY A 179 21.17 -7.34 -19.08
C GLY A 179 20.15 -6.20 -19.05
N PRO A 180 19.88 -5.51 -20.17
CA PRO A 180 19.17 -4.23 -20.19
C PRO A 180 17.76 -4.28 -19.59
N LEU A 181 17.02 -5.38 -19.75
CA LEU A 181 15.68 -5.50 -19.16
C LEU A 181 15.77 -5.64 -17.63
N MET A 182 16.62 -6.53 -17.11
CA MET A 182 16.81 -6.70 -15.68
C MET A 182 17.47 -5.49 -15.01
N ASP A 183 18.42 -4.82 -15.66
CA ASP A 183 19.01 -3.58 -15.19
C ASP A 183 17.93 -2.49 -15.00
N GLY A 184 17.00 -2.39 -15.96
CA GLY A 184 15.87 -1.49 -15.86
C GLY A 184 14.95 -1.84 -14.69
N MET A 185 14.64 -3.13 -14.52
CA MET A 185 13.78 -3.60 -13.43
C MET A 185 14.44 -3.51 -12.05
N GLN A 186 15.75 -3.64 -11.95
CA GLN A 186 16.49 -3.43 -10.71
C GLN A 186 16.36 -1.98 -10.26
N VAL A 187 16.50 -1.01 -11.18
CA VAL A 187 16.26 0.41 -10.84
C VAL A 187 14.81 0.65 -10.44
N VAL A 188 13.83 0.03 -11.09
CA VAL A 188 12.41 0.08 -10.67
C VAL A 188 12.25 -0.46 -9.24
N GLY A 189 12.86 -1.61 -8.93
CA GLY A 189 12.86 -2.22 -7.60
C GLY A 189 13.52 -1.34 -6.54
N ASP A 190 14.68 -0.75 -6.84
CA ASP A 190 15.39 0.17 -5.95
C ASP A 190 14.58 1.43 -5.67
N LEU A 191 13.97 2.03 -6.71
CA LEU A 191 13.13 3.21 -6.55
C LEU A 191 11.86 2.90 -5.75
N PHE A 192 11.25 1.73 -5.95
CA PHE A 192 10.11 1.26 -5.17
C PHE A 192 10.49 1.02 -3.70
N GLY A 193 11.63 0.36 -3.45
CA GLY A 193 12.17 0.16 -2.11
C GLY A 193 12.53 1.45 -1.38
N GLN A 194 12.96 2.48 -2.11
CA GLN A 194 13.20 3.84 -1.61
C GLN A 194 11.91 4.68 -1.48
N GLY A 195 10.76 4.15 -1.90
CA GLY A 195 9.47 4.84 -1.94
C GLY A 195 9.34 5.88 -3.06
N LYS A 196 10.34 6.07 -3.92
CA LYS A 196 10.35 7.05 -5.03
C LYS A 196 9.48 6.63 -6.22
N MET A 197 9.10 5.36 -6.27
CA MET A 197 8.18 4.79 -7.25
C MET A 197 7.06 4.08 -6.50
N PHE A 198 5.87 4.05 -7.07
CA PHE A 198 4.69 3.44 -6.44
C PHE A 198 4.18 2.24 -7.21
N LEU A 199 3.40 1.40 -6.55
CA LEU A 199 2.91 0.15 -7.11
C LEU A 199 2.23 0.31 -8.50
N PRO A 200 1.38 1.33 -8.77
CA PRO A 200 0.83 1.54 -10.11
C PRO A 200 1.90 1.67 -11.20
N GLN A 201 3.01 2.35 -10.90
CA GLN A 201 4.10 2.53 -11.83
C GLN A 201 4.89 1.23 -12.01
N VAL A 202 5.15 0.49 -10.92
CA VAL A 202 5.82 -0.83 -10.97
C VAL A 202 5.04 -1.80 -11.86
N VAL A 203 3.71 -1.82 -11.76
CA VAL A 203 2.85 -2.64 -12.62
C VAL A 203 2.90 -2.19 -14.09
N LYS A 204 2.97 -0.87 -14.36
CA LYS A 204 3.19 -0.36 -15.72
C LYS A 204 4.56 -0.81 -16.28
N SER A 205 5.63 -0.77 -15.49
CA SER A 205 6.95 -1.28 -15.85
C SER A 205 6.94 -2.79 -16.14
N ALA A 206 6.26 -3.57 -15.28
CA ALA A 206 6.07 -5.02 -15.46
C ALA A 206 5.45 -5.36 -16.82
N ARG A 207 4.45 -4.58 -17.24
CA ARG A 207 3.77 -4.75 -18.54
C ARG A 207 4.73 -4.55 -19.71
N VAL A 208 5.60 -3.54 -19.62
CA VAL A 208 6.65 -3.28 -20.63
C VAL A 208 7.63 -4.45 -20.70
N MET A 209 8.11 -4.93 -19.54
CA MET A 209 8.99 -6.09 -19.46
C MET A 209 8.34 -7.34 -20.06
N LYS A 210 7.09 -7.65 -19.68
CA LYS A 210 6.36 -8.80 -20.21
C LYS A 210 6.19 -8.75 -21.73
N LYS A 211 5.94 -7.56 -22.29
CA LYS A 211 5.82 -7.36 -23.74
C LYS A 211 7.16 -7.60 -24.45
N ALA A 212 8.28 -7.19 -23.85
CA ALA A 212 9.62 -7.45 -24.37
C ALA A 212 9.94 -8.96 -24.33
N VAL A 213 9.68 -9.63 -23.21
CA VAL A 213 9.95 -11.08 -23.05
C VAL A 213 9.08 -11.91 -23.99
N ALA A 214 7.78 -11.58 -24.12
CA ALA A 214 6.88 -12.26 -25.04
C ALA A 214 7.33 -12.14 -26.51
N TYR A 215 8.01 -11.05 -26.87
CA TYR A 215 8.62 -10.91 -28.18
C TYR A 215 9.84 -11.82 -28.36
N LEU A 216 10.64 -12.03 -27.30
CA LEU A 216 11.83 -12.87 -27.31
C LEU A 216 11.53 -14.38 -27.23
N GLU A 217 10.36 -14.77 -26.70
CA GLU A 217 9.95 -16.17 -26.52
C GLU A 217 10.18 -17.06 -27.76
N PRO A 218 9.72 -16.70 -28.98
CA PRO A 218 9.94 -17.54 -30.17
C PRO A 218 11.42 -17.72 -30.52
N PHE A 219 12.24 -16.68 -30.31
CA PHE A 219 13.67 -16.74 -30.58
C PHE A 219 14.43 -17.57 -29.55
N MET A 220 14.06 -17.45 -28.27
CA MET A 220 14.61 -18.30 -27.21
C MET A 220 14.26 -19.77 -27.42
N GLU A 221 13.03 -20.10 -27.85
CA GLU A 221 12.66 -21.48 -28.17
C GLU A 221 13.51 -22.04 -29.32
N GLN A 222 13.82 -21.21 -30.32
CA GLN A 222 14.68 -21.60 -31.44
C GLN A 222 16.13 -21.78 -30.99
N GLU A 223 16.71 -20.84 -30.24
CA GLU A 223 18.05 -20.96 -29.65
C GLU A 223 18.19 -22.20 -28.76
N LYS A 224 17.16 -22.52 -27.97
CA LYS A 224 17.10 -23.73 -27.14
C LYS A 224 17.14 -25.01 -27.97
N LYS A 225 16.37 -25.07 -29.07
CA LYS A 225 16.40 -26.20 -30.00
C LYS A 225 17.77 -26.36 -30.65
N ASP A 226 18.40 -25.24 -31.00
CA ASP A 226 19.71 -25.22 -31.66
C ASP A 226 20.86 -25.58 -30.70
N GLN A 227 20.73 -25.28 -29.40
CA GLN A 227 21.73 -25.54 -28.36
C GLN A 227 21.48 -26.80 -27.52
N GLY A 228 20.31 -27.46 -27.66
CA GLY A 228 19.93 -28.63 -26.87
C GLY A 228 19.72 -28.35 -25.38
N ILE A 229 19.40 -27.10 -25.00
CA ILE A 229 19.22 -26.66 -23.60
C ILE A 229 17.72 -26.61 -23.29
N GLU A 230 17.26 -27.42 -22.33
CA GLU A 230 15.82 -27.62 -22.05
C GLU A 230 15.16 -26.57 -21.15
N GLN A 231 15.90 -25.77 -20.35
CA GLN A 231 15.28 -24.85 -19.37
C GLN A 231 15.85 -23.43 -19.37
N GLN A 232 14.96 -22.44 -19.17
CA GLN A 232 15.29 -21.04 -18.93
C GLN A 232 15.94 -20.87 -17.55
N ALA A 233 16.94 -20.01 -17.43
CA ALA A 233 17.52 -19.63 -16.15
C ALA A 233 16.61 -18.61 -15.44
N HIS A 234 15.82 -19.06 -14.48
CA HIS A 234 15.10 -18.20 -13.54
C HIS A 234 15.85 -18.13 -12.21
N ARG A 235 15.71 -17.03 -11.45
CA ARG A 235 16.32 -16.90 -10.12
C ARG A 235 15.74 -17.88 -9.10
N GLY A 236 14.53 -18.36 -9.35
CA GLY A 236 13.82 -19.36 -8.57
C GLY A 236 12.36 -19.50 -9.02
N LYS A 237 11.70 -20.56 -8.58
CA LYS A 237 10.31 -20.90 -8.88
C LYS A 237 9.43 -20.71 -7.66
N PHE A 238 8.40 -19.89 -7.80
CA PHE A 238 7.46 -19.52 -6.74
C PHE A 238 6.05 -19.96 -7.10
N LEU A 239 5.50 -20.93 -6.37
CA LEU A 239 4.09 -21.31 -6.51
C LEU A 239 3.24 -20.44 -5.59
N ILE A 240 2.18 -19.82 -6.12
CA ILE A 240 1.25 -19.00 -5.33
C ILE A 240 -0.19 -19.45 -5.52
N ALA A 241 -0.98 -19.49 -4.45
CA ALA A 241 -2.38 -19.88 -4.48
C ALA A 241 -3.22 -19.16 -3.42
N THR A 242 -4.46 -18.81 -3.76
CA THR A 242 -5.47 -18.48 -2.75
C THR A 242 -6.09 -19.78 -2.26
N VAL A 243 -6.08 -19.97 -0.94
CA VAL A 243 -6.46 -21.25 -0.30
C VAL A 243 -7.93 -21.62 -0.53
N LYS A 244 -8.25 -22.88 -0.26
CA LYS A 244 -9.60 -23.44 -0.40
C LYS A 244 -10.65 -22.59 0.31
N GLY A 245 -11.79 -22.38 -0.34
CA GLY A 245 -12.91 -21.62 0.22
C GLY A 245 -12.73 -20.10 0.15
N ASP A 246 -11.61 -19.61 -0.39
CA ASP A 246 -11.35 -18.18 -0.54
C ASP A 246 -11.21 -17.81 -2.02
N VAL A 247 -11.86 -16.72 -2.42
CA VAL A 247 -11.98 -16.24 -3.81
C VAL A 247 -11.15 -14.99 -4.06
N HIS A 248 -10.56 -14.40 -3.02
CA HIS A 248 -9.94 -13.09 -3.13
C HIS A 248 -8.47 -13.23 -3.58
N ASP A 249 -8.10 -12.52 -4.65
CA ASP A 249 -6.81 -12.70 -5.32
C ASP A 249 -6.08 -11.41 -5.70
N ILE A 250 -6.64 -10.23 -5.44
CA ILE A 250 -6.01 -8.95 -5.83
C ILE A 250 -4.59 -8.86 -5.25
N GLY A 251 -4.42 -9.08 -3.95
CA GLY A 251 -3.10 -9.06 -3.30
C GLY A 251 -2.16 -10.15 -3.83
N LYS A 252 -2.67 -11.36 -4.08
CA LYS A 252 -1.92 -12.48 -4.68
C LYS A 252 -1.37 -12.10 -6.05
N ASN A 253 -2.21 -11.52 -6.90
CA ASN A 253 -1.85 -11.13 -8.26
C ASN A 253 -0.79 -10.04 -8.24
N ILE A 254 -0.88 -9.09 -7.31
CA ILE A 254 0.15 -8.06 -7.10
C ILE A 254 1.50 -8.70 -6.72
N VAL A 255 1.52 -9.62 -5.75
CA VAL A 255 2.75 -10.35 -5.37
C VAL A 255 3.33 -11.10 -6.56
N GLY A 256 2.49 -11.79 -7.34
CA GLY A 256 2.91 -12.52 -8.53
C GLY A 256 3.58 -11.61 -9.56
N VAL A 257 2.98 -10.46 -9.86
CA VAL A 257 3.55 -9.47 -10.79
C VAL A 257 4.88 -8.93 -10.26
N VAL A 258 4.95 -8.57 -8.98
CA VAL A 258 6.18 -8.02 -8.38
C VAL A 258 7.32 -9.06 -8.35
N LEU A 259 7.04 -10.34 -8.13
CA LEU A 259 8.04 -11.40 -8.24
C LEU A 259 8.48 -11.66 -9.68
N GLN A 260 7.55 -11.64 -10.64
CA GLN A 260 7.89 -11.75 -12.07
C GLN A 260 8.79 -10.60 -12.53
N CYS A 261 8.55 -9.38 -12.03
CA CYS A 261 9.42 -8.22 -12.23
C CYS A 261 10.88 -8.44 -11.78
N ASN A 262 11.12 -9.40 -10.89
CA ASN A 262 12.44 -9.71 -10.34
C ASN A 262 13.01 -11.03 -10.89
N ASN A 263 12.52 -11.49 -12.05
CA ASN A 263 12.95 -12.72 -12.75
C ASN A 263 12.75 -14.03 -11.95
N TYR A 264 11.66 -14.09 -11.17
CA TYR A 264 11.16 -15.34 -10.61
C TYR A 264 10.10 -15.96 -11.53
N GLU A 265 10.13 -17.29 -11.69
CA GLU A 265 9.07 -18.05 -12.34
C GLU A 265 7.89 -18.16 -11.36
N VAL A 266 6.78 -17.48 -11.63
CA VAL A 266 5.60 -17.53 -10.76
C VAL A 266 4.53 -18.45 -11.34
N ILE A 267 4.17 -19.49 -10.58
CA ILE A 267 3.12 -20.44 -10.92
C ILE A 267 1.90 -20.11 -10.07
N ASP A 268 0.94 -19.42 -10.67
CA ASP A 268 -0.31 -19.05 -10.01
C ASP A 268 -1.40 -20.10 -10.23
N LEU A 269 -1.84 -20.76 -9.15
CA LEU A 269 -2.88 -21.79 -9.22
C LEU A 269 -4.31 -21.23 -9.20
N GLY A 270 -4.46 -19.92 -9.00
CA GLY A 270 -5.74 -19.22 -8.92
C GLY A 270 -6.33 -19.22 -7.51
N VAL A 271 -7.66 -19.34 -7.44
CA VAL A 271 -8.44 -19.23 -6.20
C VAL A 271 -9.16 -20.51 -5.82
N MET A 272 -9.59 -20.62 -4.56
CA MET A 272 -10.25 -21.80 -3.99
C MET A 272 -9.44 -23.09 -4.19
N VAL A 273 -8.11 -23.01 -4.14
CA VAL A 273 -7.24 -24.14 -4.48
C VAL A 273 -7.13 -25.10 -3.30
N SER A 274 -7.38 -26.39 -3.53
CA SER A 274 -7.24 -27.42 -2.50
C SER A 274 -5.78 -27.63 -2.10
N CYS A 275 -5.56 -28.04 -0.84
CA CYS A 275 -4.23 -28.42 -0.34
C CYS A 275 -3.55 -29.44 -1.25
N ASP A 276 -4.25 -30.52 -1.63
CA ASP A 276 -3.68 -31.57 -2.48
C ASP A 276 -3.15 -31.02 -3.81
N ARG A 277 -3.91 -30.13 -4.47
CA ARG A 277 -3.49 -29.53 -5.74
C ARG A 277 -2.27 -28.63 -5.54
N ILE A 278 -2.23 -27.83 -4.47
CA ILE A 278 -1.07 -26.97 -4.14
C ILE A 278 0.19 -27.83 -4.00
N LEU A 279 0.11 -28.91 -3.22
CA LEU A 279 1.26 -29.76 -2.92
C LEU A 279 1.69 -30.60 -4.12
N GLN A 280 0.74 -31.13 -4.91
CA GLN A 280 1.03 -31.88 -6.13
C GLN A 280 1.71 -31.00 -7.18
N GLU A 281 1.18 -29.81 -7.44
CA GLU A 281 1.77 -28.89 -8.42
C GLU A 281 3.12 -28.36 -7.95
N ALA A 282 3.32 -28.13 -6.64
CA ALA A 282 4.62 -27.75 -6.09
C ALA A 282 5.70 -28.80 -6.36
N VAL A 283 5.40 -30.08 -6.17
CA VAL A 283 6.33 -31.19 -6.46
C VAL A 283 6.53 -31.34 -7.97
N LYS A 284 5.44 -31.35 -8.74
CA LYS A 284 5.47 -31.52 -10.21
C LYS A 284 6.32 -30.46 -10.91
N HIS A 285 6.24 -29.21 -10.45
CA HIS A 285 6.99 -28.10 -11.01
C HIS A 285 8.36 -27.89 -10.33
N ASN A 286 8.69 -28.70 -9.33
CA ASN A 286 9.91 -28.61 -8.53
C ASN A 286 10.16 -27.18 -8.02
N VAL A 287 9.17 -26.62 -7.32
CA VAL A 287 9.20 -25.22 -6.90
C VAL A 287 10.09 -25.01 -5.69
N ASP A 288 10.77 -23.88 -5.66
CA ASP A 288 11.66 -23.52 -4.54
C ASP A 288 10.88 -23.09 -3.31
N MET A 289 9.67 -22.55 -3.51
CA MET A 289 8.85 -21.94 -2.45
C MET A 289 7.36 -22.02 -2.76
N ILE A 290 6.53 -22.04 -1.71
CA ILE A 290 5.07 -21.97 -1.80
C ILE A 290 4.57 -20.71 -1.08
N GLY A 291 3.70 -19.94 -1.71
CA GLY A 291 2.99 -18.79 -1.15
C GLY A 291 1.49 -19.06 -1.04
N LEU A 292 0.93 -18.83 0.15
CA LEU A 292 -0.51 -18.93 0.41
C LEU A 292 -1.12 -17.55 0.67
N SER A 293 -2.25 -17.29 0.03
CA SER A 293 -3.05 -16.08 0.18
C SER A 293 -4.41 -16.39 0.82
N GLY A 294 -4.87 -15.52 1.72
CA GLY A 294 -6.20 -15.60 2.34
C GLY A 294 -6.70 -14.25 2.86
N LEU A 295 -7.99 -13.99 2.68
CA LEU A 295 -8.70 -12.78 3.11
C LEU A 295 -9.68 -13.05 4.25
N ILE A 296 -10.27 -14.24 4.35
CA ILE A 296 -11.29 -14.55 5.37
C ILE A 296 -10.73 -15.40 6.51
N THR A 297 -11.41 -15.42 7.66
CA THR A 297 -10.95 -16.16 8.84
C THR A 297 -10.81 -17.67 8.59
N PRO A 298 -11.76 -18.36 7.90
CA PRO A 298 -11.60 -19.78 7.56
C PRO A 298 -10.33 -20.09 6.75
N SER A 299 -9.83 -19.14 5.96
CA SER A 299 -8.60 -19.30 5.17
C SER A 299 -7.39 -19.55 6.06
N LEU A 300 -7.39 -19.05 7.30
CA LEU A 300 -6.29 -19.27 8.24
C LEU A 300 -6.19 -20.74 8.67
N ASP A 301 -7.32 -21.42 8.86
CA ASP A 301 -7.32 -22.85 9.20
C ASP A 301 -6.86 -23.71 8.02
N GLU A 302 -7.22 -23.32 6.78
CA GLU A 302 -6.71 -23.97 5.57
C GLU A 302 -5.19 -23.80 5.44
N MET A 303 -4.62 -22.64 5.78
CA MET A 303 -3.16 -22.46 5.81
C MET A 303 -2.46 -23.34 6.86
N VAL A 304 -3.08 -23.50 8.03
CA VAL A 304 -2.60 -24.43 9.09
C VAL A 304 -2.65 -25.88 8.58
N TYR A 305 -3.71 -26.25 7.86
CA TYR A 305 -3.88 -27.56 7.25
C TYR A 305 -2.79 -27.83 6.20
N VAL A 306 -2.56 -26.89 5.28
CA VAL A 306 -1.48 -27.00 4.28
C VAL A 306 -0.12 -27.19 4.94
N ALA A 307 0.23 -26.38 5.94
CA ALA A 307 1.49 -26.52 6.67
C ALA A 307 1.65 -27.92 7.32
N SER A 308 0.55 -28.44 7.91
CA SER A 308 0.52 -29.76 8.51
C SER A 308 0.74 -30.88 7.49
N GLU A 309 0.13 -30.76 6.30
CA GLU A 309 0.29 -31.73 5.21
C GLU A 309 1.68 -31.66 4.56
N MET A 310 2.26 -30.46 4.42
CA MET A 310 3.66 -30.31 3.99
C MET A 310 4.61 -31.05 4.95
N LYS A 311 4.37 -30.97 6.27
CA LYS A 311 5.13 -31.75 7.26
C LYS A 311 4.92 -33.24 7.10
N ARG A 312 3.67 -33.69 6.97
CA ARG A 312 3.32 -35.11 6.78
C ARG A 312 4.02 -35.71 5.55
N LEU A 313 4.16 -34.94 4.48
CA LEU A 313 4.83 -35.33 3.24
C LEU A 313 6.35 -35.11 3.25
N GLY A 314 6.92 -34.61 4.35
CA GLY A 314 8.37 -34.42 4.49
C GLY A 314 8.95 -33.31 3.59
N MET A 315 8.11 -32.38 3.15
CA MET A 315 8.52 -31.25 2.31
C MET A 315 9.55 -30.36 3.02
N LYS A 316 10.37 -29.66 2.22
CA LYS A 316 11.51 -28.85 2.72
C LYS A 316 11.55 -27.42 2.19
N MET A 317 10.77 -27.10 1.16
CA MET A 317 10.67 -25.74 0.64
C MET A 317 10.04 -24.81 1.69
N PRO A 318 10.44 -23.52 1.75
CA PRO A 318 9.80 -22.53 2.61
C PRO A 318 8.32 -22.30 2.25
N LEU A 319 7.52 -21.99 3.28
CA LEU A 319 6.12 -21.61 3.16
C LEU A 319 5.94 -20.13 3.49
N LEU A 320 5.48 -19.35 2.53
CA LEU A 320 5.14 -17.94 2.71
C LEU A 320 3.64 -17.80 2.91
N VAL A 321 3.25 -16.98 3.87
CA VAL A 321 1.84 -16.75 4.24
C VAL A 321 1.56 -15.25 4.17
N GLY A 322 0.51 -14.86 3.46
CA GLY A 322 0.07 -13.48 3.35
C GLY A 322 -1.44 -13.34 3.09
N GLY A 323 -1.91 -12.10 3.05
CA GLY A 323 -3.32 -11.75 2.88
C GLY A 323 -3.95 -11.11 4.13
N ALA A 324 -5.13 -10.49 3.98
CA ALA A 324 -5.63 -9.50 4.94
C ALA A 324 -5.90 -10.05 6.35
N THR A 325 -6.32 -11.32 6.47
CA THR A 325 -6.53 -11.96 7.78
C THR A 325 -5.26 -12.51 8.40
N THR A 326 -4.18 -12.60 7.65
CA THR A 326 -2.92 -13.14 8.14
C THR A 326 -2.20 -12.11 9.01
N SER A 327 -1.39 -12.58 9.96
CA SER A 327 -0.54 -11.72 10.77
C SER A 327 0.69 -12.49 11.22
N ALA A 328 1.80 -11.77 11.46
CA ALA A 328 3.03 -12.38 11.96
C ALA A 328 2.78 -13.18 13.25
N LYS A 329 1.92 -12.69 14.14
CA LYS A 329 1.55 -13.35 15.39
C LYS A 329 0.74 -14.63 15.15
N HIS A 330 -0.28 -14.59 14.29
CA HIS A 330 -1.04 -15.79 13.94
C HIS A 330 -0.14 -16.85 13.31
N THR A 331 0.70 -16.46 12.35
CA THR A 331 1.64 -17.37 11.68
C THR A 331 2.58 -18.02 12.69
N ALA A 332 3.18 -17.24 13.61
CA ALA A 332 4.07 -17.77 14.64
C ALA A 332 3.38 -18.75 15.61
N VAL A 333 2.12 -18.48 16.00
CA VAL A 333 1.41 -19.27 17.01
C VAL A 333 0.71 -20.50 16.43
N ARG A 334 0.17 -20.40 15.22
CA ARG A 334 -0.76 -21.41 14.67
C ARG A 334 -0.21 -22.19 13.47
N ILE A 335 0.57 -21.53 12.60
CA ILE A 335 1.02 -22.14 11.33
C ILE A 335 2.44 -22.69 11.46
N ALA A 336 3.40 -21.87 11.90
CA ALA A 336 4.81 -22.25 12.01
C ALA A 336 5.04 -23.54 12.82
N PRO A 337 4.34 -23.79 13.96
CA PRO A 337 4.52 -25.04 14.71
C PRO A 337 4.05 -26.31 13.97
N LYS A 338 3.33 -26.17 12.85
CA LYS A 338 2.82 -27.29 12.06
C LYS A 338 3.75 -27.74 10.95
N TYR A 339 4.84 -27.02 10.67
CA TYR A 339 5.77 -27.34 9.61
C TYR A 339 7.23 -27.22 10.08
N ASP A 340 8.09 -28.12 9.60
CA ASP A 340 9.48 -28.20 10.07
C ASP A 340 10.43 -27.29 9.27
N ALA A 341 10.04 -26.88 8.05
CA ALA A 341 10.80 -25.92 7.25
C ALA A 341 10.32 -24.48 7.52
N PRO A 342 11.05 -23.46 7.04
CA PRO A 342 10.73 -22.06 7.35
C PRO A 342 9.31 -21.68 6.94
N VAL A 343 8.53 -21.16 7.90
CA VAL A 343 7.25 -20.50 7.64
C VAL A 343 7.43 -19.00 7.86
N VAL A 344 7.13 -18.18 6.85
CA VAL A 344 7.38 -16.73 6.90
C VAL A 344 6.09 -15.99 6.58
N HIS A 345 5.74 -15.03 7.45
CA HIS A 345 4.65 -14.11 7.18
C HIS A 345 5.16 -12.91 6.37
N VAL A 346 4.53 -12.62 5.24
CA VAL A 346 4.85 -11.47 4.40
C VAL A 346 3.67 -10.50 4.40
N LEU A 347 3.94 -9.26 4.80
CA LEU A 347 2.91 -8.25 5.03
C LEU A 347 2.28 -7.73 3.73
N ASP A 348 3.12 -7.45 2.73
CA ASP A 348 2.73 -6.77 1.50
C ASP A 348 3.65 -7.19 0.34
N ALA A 349 3.28 -6.79 -0.88
CA ALA A 349 4.01 -7.20 -2.07
C ALA A 349 5.42 -6.58 -2.13
N SER A 350 5.60 -5.36 -1.63
CA SER A 350 6.90 -4.70 -1.59
C SER A 350 7.97 -5.48 -0.83
N ARG A 351 7.57 -6.15 0.25
CA ARG A 351 8.47 -6.97 1.07
C ARG A 351 8.69 -8.38 0.54
N SER A 352 7.82 -8.85 -0.35
CA SER A 352 7.87 -10.23 -0.86
C SER A 352 9.19 -10.53 -1.57
N VAL A 353 9.70 -9.60 -2.39
CA VAL A 353 10.96 -9.76 -3.15
C VAL A 353 12.14 -9.95 -2.21
N GLY A 354 12.30 -9.06 -1.23
CA GLY A 354 13.43 -9.12 -0.31
C GLY A 354 13.38 -10.35 0.61
N VAL A 355 12.19 -10.90 0.89
CA VAL A 355 12.04 -12.16 1.62
C VAL A 355 12.43 -13.36 0.75
N VAL A 356 11.92 -13.42 -0.48
CA VAL A 356 12.22 -14.50 -1.44
C VAL A 356 13.72 -14.53 -1.76
N GLU A 357 14.33 -13.38 -2.02
CA GLU A 357 15.76 -13.25 -2.31
C GLU A 357 16.63 -13.76 -1.16
N LYS A 358 16.30 -13.39 0.08
CA LYS A 358 17.03 -13.88 1.27
C LYS A 358 16.89 -15.38 1.47
N LEU A 359 15.74 -15.96 1.14
CA LEU A 359 15.48 -17.38 1.30
C LEU A 359 16.13 -18.26 0.23
N ILE A 360 16.42 -17.69 -0.95
CA ILE A 360 17.14 -18.37 -2.05
C ILE A 360 18.66 -18.16 -1.93
N SER A 361 19.11 -16.99 -1.45
CA SER A 361 20.53 -16.66 -1.33
C SER A 361 21.26 -17.59 -0.33
N PRO A 362 22.27 -18.38 -0.77
CA PRO A 362 23.00 -19.29 0.12
C PRO A 362 23.65 -18.58 1.32
N ASP A 363 24.15 -17.36 1.12
CA ASP A 363 24.86 -16.59 2.15
C ASP A 363 23.93 -15.99 3.21
N ASN A 364 22.69 -15.64 2.82
CA ASN A 364 21.75 -14.93 3.68
C ASN A 364 20.67 -15.83 4.29
N ARG A 365 20.41 -17.00 3.70
CA ARG A 365 19.30 -17.88 4.05
C ARG A 365 19.32 -18.31 5.51
N ASP A 366 20.43 -18.83 5.99
CA ASP A 366 20.52 -19.37 7.36
C ASP A 366 20.40 -18.26 8.42
N ALA A 367 21.02 -17.10 8.15
CA ALA A 367 20.91 -15.92 9.01
C ALA A 367 19.45 -15.43 9.08
N PHE A 368 18.77 -15.35 7.94
CA PHE A 368 17.36 -14.93 7.86
C PHE A 368 16.42 -15.91 8.56
N ILE A 369 16.60 -17.22 8.37
CA ILE A 369 15.78 -18.26 9.03
C ILE A 369 15.95 -18.18 10.54
N LYS A 370 17.18 -18.01 11.03
CA LYS A 370 17.46 -17.89 12.47
C LYS A 370 16.80 -16.65 13.07
N GLU A 371 16.85 -15.53 12.37
CA GLU A 371 16.19 -14.29 12.82
C GLU A 371 14.66 -14.43 12.83
N ASN A 372 14.08 -15.03 11.78
CA ASN A 372 12.64 -15.31 11.75
C ASN A 372 12.21 -16.23 12.91
N ALA A 373 12.96 -17.28 13.21
CA ALA A 373 12.67 -18.17 14.33
C ALA A 373 12.75 -17.46 15.70
N ARG A 374 13.71 -16.55 15.87
CA ARG A 374 13.81 -15.70 17.07
C ARG A 374 12.56 -14.83 17.22
N LEU A 375 12.18 -14.11 16.17
CA LEU A 375 10.99 -13.25 16.16
C LEU A 375 9.71 -14.06 16.44
N GLN A 376 9.57 -15.25 15.86
CA GLN A 376 8.42 -16.11 16.12
C GLN A 376 8.35 -16.55 17.58
N THR A 377 9.49 -16.89 18.19
CA THR A 377 9.57 -17.25 19.62
C THR A 377 9.11 -16.10 20.50
N GLU A 378 9.57 -14.87 20.22
CA GLU A 378 9.14 -13.66 20.93
C GLU A 378 7.64 -13.38 20.75
N LEU A 379 7.11 -13.55 19.54
CA LEU A 379 5.68 -13.37 19.27
C LEU A 379 4.81 -14.37 20.03
N VAL A 380 5.24 -15.64 20.09
CA VAL A 380 4.57 -16.71 20.84
C VAL A 380 4.60 -16.40 22.34
N ALA A 381 5.75 -15.98 22.88
CA ALA A 381 5.84 -15.54 24.27
C ALA A 381 4.88 -14.39 24.58
N SER A 382 4.90 -13.33 23.75
CA SER A 382 4.00 -12.18 23.92
C SER A 382 2.51 -12.54 23.85
N TYR A 383 2.16 -13.58 23.09
CA TYR A 383 0.79 -14.07 22.98
C TYR A 383 0.37 -14.81 24.26
N ARG A 384 1.26 -15.65 24.83
CA ARG A 384 0.99 -16.38 26.08
C ARG A 384 0.82 -15.44 27.28
N ASP A 385 1.59 -14.36 27.31
CA ASP A 385 1.50 -13.35 28.38
C ASP A 385 0.20 -12.53 28.29
N ARG A 386 -0.42 -12.46 27.11
CA ARG A 386 -1.70 -11.77 26.87
C ARG A 386 -2.86 -12.67 27.28
N GLN A 387 -3.13 -12.78 28.57
CA GLN A 387 -4.41 -13.32 29.04
C GLN A 387 -5.48 -12.23 28.98
N GLN A 388 -6.39 -12.33 28.00
CA GLN A 388 -7.64 -11.57 28.07
C GLN A 388 -8.50 -12.18 29.18
N LYS A 389 -8.84 -11.37 30.18
CA LYS A 389 -9.79 -11.80 31.22
C LYS A 389 -11.16 -11.87 30.58
N LEU A 390 -11.75 -13.07 30.60
CA LEU A 390 -13.10 -13.32 30.11
C LEU A 390 -14.03 -13.48 31.31
N VAL A 391 -15.21 -12.88 31.24
CA VAL A 391 -16.29 -13.14 32.21
C VAL A 391 -17.09 -14.39 31.81
N PRO A 392 -17.68 -15.11 32.79
CA PRO A 392 -18.65 -16.15 32.49
C PRO A 392 -19.80 -15.62 31.63
N TYR A 393 -20.29 -16.45 30.71
CA TYR A 393 -21.37 -16.07 29.79
C TYR A 393 -22.62 -15.55 30.53
N ALA A 394 -23.00 -16.20 31.64
CA ALA A 394 -24.12 -15.75 32.46
C ALA A 394 -23.97 -14.31 32.95
N THR A 395 -22.77 -13.92 33.40
CA THR A 395 -22.45 -12.55 33.81
C THR A 395 -22.54 -11.58 32.63
N ALA A 396 -22.07 -11.98 31.45
CA ALA A 396 -22.20 -11.14 30.25
C ALA A 396 -23.67 -10.89 29.88
N VAL A 397 -24.53 -11.90 30.02
CA VAL A 397 -25.98 -11.78 29.75
C VAL A 397 -26.67 -10.88 30.79
N GLU A 398 -26.34 -11.00 32.08
CA GLU A 398 -26.91 -10.14 33.14
C GLU A 398 -26.61 -8.65 32.91
N HIS A 399 -25.41 -8.39 32.40
CA HIS A 399 -24.88 -7.08 32.03
C HIS A 399 -25.02 -6.79 30.53
N ALA A 400 -26.03 -7.35 29.86
CA ALA A 400 -26.34 -6.98 28.48
C ALA A 400 -26.67 -5.48 28.36
N PHE A 401 -26.51 -4.92 27.15
CA PHE A 401 -26.99 -3.57 26.87
C PHE A 401 -28.50 -3.49 27.10
N LYS A 402 -28.95 -2.44 27.79
CA LYS A 402 -30.36 -2.22 28.11
C LYS A 402 -30.82 -0.87 27.58
N THR A 403 -31.98 -0.86 26.96
CA THR A 403 -32.71 0.34 26.57
C THR A 403 -34.14 0.26 27.08
N ASP A 404 -34.80 1.41 27.20
CA ASP A 404 -36.22 1.44 27.54
C ASP A 404 -37.06 1.14 26.28
N TRP A 405 -37.44 -0.13 26.14
CA TRP A 405 -38.25 -0.60 25.02
C TRP A 405 -39.63 0.08 24.94
N GLN A 406 -40.16 0.62 26.04
CA GLN A 406 -41.46 1.28 26.03
C GLN A 406 -41.42 2.64 25.33
N SER A 407 -40.30 3.36 25.46
CA SER A 407 -40.15 4.73 24.95
C SER A 407 -39.26 4.83 23.71
N VAL A 408 -38.40 3.83 23.43
CA VAL A 408 -37.53 3.85 22.27
C VAL A 408 -38.34 3.89 20.96
N ARG A 409 -37.95 4.82 20.09
CA ARG A 409 -38.52 4.95 18.75
C ARG A 409 -38.03 3.78 17.89
N ILE A 410 -38.97 3.03 17.34
CA ILE A 410 -38.72 1.97 16.36
C ILE A 410 -39.55 2.32 15.13
N ASP A 411 -38.88 2.59 14.02
CA ASP A 411 -39.53 2.96 12.77
C ASP A 411 -39.84 1.70 11.95
N LYS A 412 -41.07 1.63 11.42
CA LYS A 412 -41.46 0.57 10.50
C LYS A 412 -40.85 0.85 9.11
N PRO A 413 -40.18 -0.13 8.47
CA PRO A 413 -39.69 0.04 7.12
C PRO A 413 -40.85 0.25 6.14
N GLU A 414 -40.61 0.97 5.05
CA GLU A 414 -41.62 1.26 4.02
C GLU A 414 -42.22 -0.02 3.40
N PHE A 415 -41.46 -1.11 3.42
CA PHE A 415 -41.91 -2.42 3.00
C PHE A 415 -41.27 -3.51 3.85
N THR A 416 -41.87 -4.71 3.82
CA THR A 416 -41.30 -5.95 4.36
C THR A 416 -41.22 -6.99 3.25
N GLY A 417 -40.27 -7.92 3.35
CA GLY A 417 -39.97 -8.93 2.34
C GLY A 417 -38.74 -8.58 1.51
N VAL A 418 -38.52 -9.35 0.44
CA VAL A 418 -37.32 -9.27 -0.40
C VAL A 418 -37.56 -8.37 -1.60
N ARG A 419 -36.57 -7.54 -1.93
CA ARG A 419 -36.46 -6.80 -3.18
C ARG A 419 -35.17 -7.16 -3.90
N THR A 420 -35.28 -7.31 -5.21
CA THR A 420 -34.15 -7.58 -6.10
C THR A 420 -33.86 -6.35 -6.93
N LEU A 421 -32.59 -5.99 -6.99
CA LEU A 421 -32.02 -5.00 -7.89
C LEU A 421 -31.31 -5.76 -9.01
N THR A 422 -31.86 -5.69 -10.22
CA THR A 422 -31.27 -6.33 -11.41
C THR A 422 -30.76 -5.25 -12.34
N ASP A 423 -29.53 -5.39 -12.82
CA ASP A 423 -28.86 -4.42 -13.71
C ASP A 423 -28.92 -2.98 -13.16
N TYR A 424 -28.58 -2.83 -11.88
CA TYR A 424 -28.65 -1.53 -11.19
C TYR A 424 -27.69 -0.52 -11.84
N PRO A 425 -28.09 0.76 -12.02
CA PRO A 425 -27.29 1.74 -12.75
C PRO A 425 -25.89 1.92 -12.16
N LEU A 426 -24.87 1.48 -12.90
CA LEU A 426 -23.47 1.68 -12.52
C LEU A 426 -23.09 3.16 -12.39
N THR A 427 -23.78 4.05 -13.12
CA THR A 427 -23.62 5.50 -13.00
C THR A 427 -23.96 6.01 -11.60
N GLU A 428 -24.98 5.44 -10.97
CA GLU A 428 -25.39 5.79 -9.61
C GLU A 428 -24.41 5.19 -8.59
N LEU A 429 -24.04 3.91 -8.75
CA LEU A 429 -23.07 3.26 -7.86
C LEU A 429 -21.71 3.98 -7.84
N ARG A 430 -21.29 4.56 -8.97
CA ARG A 430 -20.05 5.34 -9.09
C ARG A 430 -19.99 6.49 -8.08
N GLU A 431 -21.13 7.10 -7.73
CA GLU A 431 -21.20 8.21 -6.77
C GLU A 431 -20.98 7.75 -5.31
N TYR A 432 -21.22 6.47 -5.02
CA TYR A 432 -21.09 5.86 -3.69
C TYR A 432 -19.74 5.15 -3.47
N ILE A 433 -18.83 5.17 -4.46
CA ILE A 433 -17.51 4.56 -4.32
C ILE A 433 -16.68 5.36 -3.31
N ASP A 434 -16.32 4.73 -2.18
CA ASP A 434 -15.21 5.19 -1.36
C ASP A 434 -13.89 4.81 -2.05
N TRP A 435 -13.17 5.80 -2.55
CA TRP A 435 -11.90 5.62 -3.25
C TRP A 435 -10.72 5.39 -2.29
N SER A 436 -10.89 5.57 -0.97
CA SER A 436 -9.80 5.41 -0.01
C SER A 436 -9.27 3.96 0.02
N PRO A 437 -10.13 2.92 0.12
CA PRO A 437 -9.69 1.52 -0.02
C PRO A 437 -9.08 1.20 -1.39
N PHE A 438 -9.52 1.86 -2.47
CA PHE A 438 -8.93 1.69 -3.79
C PHE A 438 -7.47 2.14 -3.81
N PHE A 439 -7.15 3.33 -3.27
CA PHE A 439 -5.76 3.77 -3.15
C PHE A 439 -4.92 2.88 -2.22
N MET A 440 -5.49 2.44 -1.11
CA MET A 440 -4.81 1.50 -0.20
C MET A 440 -4.45 0.18 -0.90
N THR A 441 -5.32 -0.33 -1.76
CA THR A 441 -5.07 -1.53 -2.57
C THR A 441 -3.87 -1.35 -3.51
N TRP A 442 -3.68 -0.13 -4.01
CA TRP A 442 -2.54 0.28 -4.83
C TRP A 442 -1.35 0.79 -4.02
N GLU A 443 -1.29 0.49 -2.72
CA GLU A 443 -0.24 0.92 -1.79
C GLU A 443 -0.02 2.45 -1.73
N LEU A 444 -1.01 3.24 -2.15
CA LEU A 444 -1.00 4.70 -2.02
C LEU A 444 -1.70 5.09 -0.72
N LYS A 445 -0.91 5.47 0.30
CA LYS A 445 -1.42 5.82 1.62
C LYS A 445 -2.02 7.23 1.61
N GLY A 446 -3.30 7.33 1.90
CA GLY A 446 -4.00 8.59 2.05
C GLY A 446 -5.51 8.41 2.01
N LYS A 447 -6.26 9.42 2.44
CA LYS A 447 -7.73 9.42 2.37
C LYS A 447 -8.19 10.20 1.16
N PHE A 448 -9.14 9.68 0.39
CA PHE A 448 -9.75 10.43 -0.70
C PHE A 448 -10.67 11.55 -0.16
N PRO A 449 -10.73 12.74 -0.80
CA PRO A 449 -9.91 13.20 -1.93
C PRO A 449 -8.56 13.85 -1.52
N LYS A 450 -8.30 14.00 -0.21
CA LYS A 450 -7.09 14.67 0.32
C LYS A 450 -5.77 14.07 -0.17
N ILE A 451 -5.77 12.79 -0.54
CA ILE A 451 -4.59 12.11 -1.11
C ILE A 451 -4.04 12.82 -2.35
N PHE A 452 -4.86 13.56 -3.11
CA PHE A 452 -4.41 14.32 -4.29
C PHE A 452 -3.53 15.52 -3.95
N GLU A 453 -3.62 16.04 -2.73
CA GLU A 453 -2.82 17.16 -2.25
C GLU A 453 -1.51 16.70 -1.59
N ASP A 454 -1.32 15.38 -1.47
CA ASP A 454 -0.11 14.82 -0.89
C ASP A 454 1.09 15.12 -1.80
N SER A 455 2.16 15.68 -1.21
CA SER A 455 3.34 16.10 -1.96
C SER A 455 4.15 14.96 -2.55
N PHE A 456 3.91 13.73 -2.09
CA PHE A 456 4.68 12.54 -2.48
C PHE A 456 3.88 11.62 -3.39
N VAL A 457 2.63 11.31 -3.04
CA VAL A 457 1.77 10.39 -3.81
C VAL A 457 0.70 11.08 -4.65
N GLY A 458 0.45 12.37 -4.46
CA GLY A 458 -0.75 13.04 -4.98
C GLY A 458 -0.86 13.04 -6.51
N VAL A 459 0.27 13.20 -7.20
CA VAL A 459 0.32 13.12 -8.68
C VAL A 459 -0.07 11.73 -9.15
N GLN A 460 0.55 10.68 -8.60
CA GLN A 460 0.28 9.30 -9.00
C GLN A 460 -1.11 8.83 -8.56
N ALA A 461 -1.60 9.31 -7.42
CA ALA A 461 -2.98 9.06 -6.99
C ALA A 461 -3.98 9.67 -7.98
N LYS A 462 -3.71 10.87 -8.49
CA LYS A 462 -4.56 11.50 -9.51
C LYS A 462 -4.51 10.76 -10.84
N GLU A 463 -3.32 10.40 -11.32
CA GLU A 463 -3.17 9.59 -12.55
C GLU A 463 -3.91 8.25 -12.44
N LEU A 464 -3.74 7.53 -11.33
CA LEU A 464 -4.43 6.27 -11.08
C LEU A 464 -5.96 6.44 -11.02
N TYR A 465 -6.42 7.53 -10.40
CA TYR A 465 -7.83 7.86 -10.35
C TYR A 465 -8.39 8.12 -11.76
N ASP A 466 -7.70 8.93 -12.57
CA ASP A 466 -8.11 9.25 -13.93
C ASP A 466 -8.13 8.00 -14.84
N ASP A 467 -7.15 7.09 -14.68
CA ASP A 467 -7.14 5.77 -15.33
C ASP A 467 -8.37 4.94 -14.92
N ALA A 468 -8.73 4.94 -13.62
CA ALA A 468 -9.89 4.22 -13.11
C ALA A 468 -11.22 4.84 -13.59
N GLN A 469 -11.33 6.17 -13.64
CA GLN A 469 -12.51 6.86 -14.19
C GLN A 469 -12.72 6.50 -15.66
N SER A 470 -11.64 6.52 -16.45
CA SER A 470 -11.68 6.16 -17.88
C SER A 470 -12.11 4.69 -18.08
N MET A 471 -11.64 3.80 -17.22
CA MET A 471 -12.08 2.39 -17.23
C MET A 471 -13.56 2.25 -16.86
N LEU A 472 -14.03 2.96 -15.83
CA LEU A 472 -15.44 2.96 -15.45
C LEU A 472 -16.33 3.51 -16.57
N ASP A 473 -15.92 4.61 -17.23
CA ASP A 473 -16.63 5.17 -18.38
C ASP A 473 -16.81 4.12 -19.49
N ARG A 474 -15.74 3.37 -19.78
CA ARG A 474 -15.80 2.27 -20.74
C ARG A 474 -16.72 1.14 -20.28
N VAL A 475 -16.59 0.68 -19.03
CA VAL A 475 -17.43 -0.39 -18.46
C VAL A 475 -18.90 -0.04 -18.54
N ILE A 476 -19.27 1.21 -18.23
CA ILE A 476 -20.63 1.71 -18.28
C ILE A 476 -21.12 1.82 -19.74
N LYS A 477 -20.33 2.46 -20.61
CA LYS A 477 -20.70 2.68 -22.02
C LYS A 477 -20.84 1.39 -22.81
N GLU A 478 -19.92 0.45 -22.62
CA GLU A 478 -19.88 -0.84 -23.32
C GLU A 478 -20.68 -1.93 -22.59
N ARG A 479 -21.25 -1.63 -21.40
CA ARG A 479 -21.99 -2.58 -20.55
C ARG A 479 -21.21 -3.85 -20.25
N LEU A 480 -19.93 -3.70 -19.90
CA LEU A 480 -19.02 -4.83 -19.63
C LEU A 480 -19.29 -5.52 -18.29
N LEU A 481 -20.06 -4.87 -17.41
CA LEU A 481 -20.38 -5.34 -16.07
C LEU A 481 -21.85 -5.02 -15.76
N GLN A 482 -22.51 -5.90 -15.01
CA GLN A 482 -23.84 -5.69 -14.47
C GLN A 482 -23.78 -5.76 -12.94
N ALA A 483 -24.35 -4.77 -12.27
CA ALA A 483 -24.51 -4.80 -10.82
C ALA A 483 -25.88 -5.39 -10.48
N ASN A 484 -25.88 -6.41 -9.62
CA ASN A 484 -27.09 -7.02 -9.09
C ASN A 484 -27.01 -7.02 -7.57
N GLY A 485 -28.15 -6.90 -6.90
CA GLY A 485 -28.25 -6.91 -5.45
C GLY A 485 -29.59 -7.46 -5.00
N VAL A 486 -29.63 -8.02 -3.79
CA VAL A 486 -30.87 -8.45 -3.14
C VAL A 486 -30.81 -7.91 -1.74
N TYR A 487 -31.89 -7.29 -1.29
CA TYR A 487 -32.03 -6.81 0.08
C TYR A 487 -33.44 -7.07 0.58
N GLY A 488 -33.64 -7.14 1.88
CA GLY A 488 -34.97 -7.27 2.44
C GLY A 488 -35.06 -6.78 3.87
N PHE A 489 -36.28 -6.40 4.26
CA PHE A 489 -36.59 -6.06 5.64
C PHE A 489 -37.60 -7.05 6.19
N PHE A 490 -37.35 -7.56 7.39
CA PHE A 490 -38.13 -8.64 7.98
C PHE A 490 -38.58 -8.24 9.39
N PRO A 491 -39.84 -8.48 9.76
CA PRO A 491 -40.27 -8.37 11.15
C PRO A 491 -39.40 -9.29 12.01
N ALA A 492 -38.88 -8.74 13.11
CA ALA A 492 -37.90 -9.42 13.92
C ALA A 492 -38.13 -9.17 15.42
N ALA A 493 -37.59 -10.08 16.24
CA ALA A 493 -37.50 -9.91 17.69
C ALA A 493 -36.25 -10.62 18.22
N SER A 494 -35.63 -10.08 19.26
CA SER A 494 -34.52 -10.77 19.92
C SER A 494 -35.03 -11.85 20.88
N ASP A 495 -34.29 -12.95 20.94
CA ASP A 495 -34.50 -14.10 21.83
C ASP A 495 -33.15 -14.47 22.45
N GLY A 496 -32.82 -13.80 23.56
CA GLY A 496 -31.47 -13.84 24.11
C GLY A 496 -30.46 -13.18 23.17
N ASP A 497 -29.47 -13.96 22.72
CA ASP A 497 -28.41 -13.50 21.82
C ASP A 497 -28.75 -13.71 20.34
N ASP A 498 -29.92 -14.28 20.05
CA ASP A 498 -30.40 -14.54 18.71
C ASP A 498 -31.44 -13.51 18.28
N VAL A 499 -31.64 -13.38 16.97
CA VAL A 499 -32.75 -12.62 16.39
C VAL A 499 -33.62 -13.54 15.55
N VAL A 500 -34.89 -13.62 15.92
CA VAL A 500 -35.92 -14.40 15.23
C VAL A 500 -36.52 -13.52 14.14
N LEU A 501 -36.53 -14.01 12.90
CA LEU A 501 -37.22 -13.37 11.77
C LEU A 501 -38.56 -14.05 11.56
N PHE A 502 -39.58 -13.27 11.25
CA PHE A 502 -40.93 -13.77 10.99
C PHE A 502 -41.31 -13.64 9.51
N THR A 503 -42.28 -14.45 9.07
CA THR A 503 -42.75 -14.42 7.68
C THR A 503 -43.50 -13.13 7.32
N ASP A 504 -44.10 -12.48 8.31
CA ASP A 504 -44.95 -11.29 8.17
C ASP A 504 -45.17 -10.61 9.54
N ASP A 505 -45.79 -9.43 9.54
CA ASP A 505 -46.04 -8.62 10.73
C ASP A 505 -46.92 -9.33 11.79
N THR A 506 -47.60 -10.44 11.45
CA THR A 506 -48.38 -11.18 12.45
C THR A 506 -47.49 -11.88 13.48
N ARG A 507 -46.19 -12.07 13.17
CA ARG A 507 -45.18 -12.72 14.02
C ARG A 507 -45.60 -14.10 14.55
N LYS A 508 -46.45 -14.81 13.80
CA LYS A 508 -46.95 -16.15 14.18
C LYS A 508 -46.05 -17.30 13.73
N LYS A 509 -45.32 -17.08 12.64
CA LYS A 509 -44.47 -18.10 12.03
C LYS A 509 -43.05 -17.58 11.90
N GLU A 510 -42.14 -18.28 12.57
CA GLU A 510 -40.69 -18.08 12.39
C GLU A 510 -40.31 -18.43 10.95
N LEU A 511 -39.61 -17.51 10.30
CA LEU A 511 -39.01 -17.70 8.99
C LEU A 511 -37.63 -18.33 9.13
N THR A 512 -36.79 -17.73 9.98
CA THR A 512 -35.42 -18.19 10.28
C THR A 512 -34.91 -17.46 11.53
N ARG A 513 -33.70 -17.81 11.97
CA ARG A 513 -33.04 -17.22 13.12
C ARG A 513 -31.59 -16.85 12.78
N PHE A 514 -31.19 -15.64 13.18
CA PHE A 514 -29.81 -15.18 13.12
C PHE A 514 -29.16 -15.34 14.49
N HIS A 515 -27.99 -15.96 14.52
CA HIS A 515 -27.23 -16.21 15.73
C HIS A 515 -26.11 -15.18 15.88
N PHE A 516 -26.05 -14.51 17.03
CA PHE A 516 -25.01 -13.53 17.32
C PHE A 516 -24.19 -13.95 18.54
N LEU A 517 -22.96 -13.45 18.59
CA LEU A 517 -22.06 -13.66 19.73
C LEU A 517 -22.16 -12.48 20.70
N ARG A 518 -22.04 -12.78 21.99
CA ARG A 518 -21.92 -11.78 23.05
C ARG A 518 -20.46 -11.56 23.45
N GLN A 519 -20.09 -10.30 23.63
CA GLN A 519 -18.78 -9.94 24.15
C GLN A 519 -18.57 -10.55 25.55
N GLN A 520 -17.40 -11.13 25.80
CA GLN A 520 -17.03 -11.67 27.12
C GLN A 520 -15.72 -11.10 27.68
N TRP A 521 -14.99 -10.32 26.89
CA TRP A 521 -13.76 -9.67 27.34
C TRP A 521 -14.04 -8.57 28.37
N GLU A 522 -13.30 -8.56 29.47
CA GLU A 522 -13.39 -7.49 30.46
C GLU A 522 -12.47 -6.32 30.07
N ARG A 523 -13.05 -5.12 29.97
CA ARG A 523 -12.31 -3.88 29.74
C ARG A 523 -12.52 -2.90 30.89
N LYS A 524 -11.51 -2.07 31.16
CA LYS A 524 -11.61 -1.04 32.20
C LYS A 524 -12.69 -0.02 31.81
N GLY A 525 -13.67 0.19 32.69
CA GLY A 525 -14.81 1.09 32.45
C GLY A 525 -15.87 0.52 31.51
N GLN A 526 -15.93 -0.80 31.35
CA GLN A 526 -16.99 -1.48 30.62
C GLN A 526 -18.12 -1.85 31.58
N ASP A 527 -19.29 -1.28 31.34
CA ASP A 527 -20.48 -1.50 32.16
C ASP A 527 -21.46 -2.50 31.52
N ASP A 528 -21.31 -2.76 30.21
CA ASP A 528 -22.15 -3.68 29.43
C ASP A 528 -21.34 -4.67 28.57
N TYR A 529 -21.95 -5.82 28.27
CA TYR A 529 -21.43 -6.84 27.36
C TYR A 529 -22.39 -7.03 26.20
N ARG A 530 -22.00 -6.54 25.02
CA ARG A 530 -22.92 -6.36 23.91
C ARG A 530 -23.03 -7.60 23.03
N SER A 531 -24.25 -7.86 22.55
CA SER A 531 -24.56 -8.69 21.38
C SER A 531 -25.25 -7.82 20.32
N LEU A 532 -25.19 -8.22 19.04
CA LEU A 532 -25.96 -7.54 17.99
C LEU A 532 -27.47 -7.69 18.20
N ALA A 533 -27.91 -8.75 18.87
CA ALA A 533 -29.32 -8.96 19.22
C ALA A 533 -29.85 -7.92 20.23
N ASP A 534 -28.99 -7.30 21.03
CA ASP A 534 -29.40 -6.33 22.07
C ASP A 534 -30.03 -5.05 21.47
N TYR A 535 -29.86 -4.82 20.17
CA TYR A 535 -30.40 -3.67 19.44
C TYR A 535 -31.76 -3.95 18.78
N ILE A 536 -32.33 -5.14 18.95
CA ILE A 536 -33.64 -5.53 18.43
C ILE A 536 -34.57 -5.80 19.62
N ALA A 537 -35.80 -5.30 19.55
CA ALA A 537 -36.77 -5.45 20.64
C ALA A 537 -37.02 -6.93 20.99
N PRO A 538 -36.99 -7.30 22.29
CA PRO A 538 -37.07 -8.70 22.69
C PRO A 538 -38.48 -9.26 22.57
N LEU A 539 -38.56 -10.58 22.42
CA LEU A 539 -39.80 -11.34 22.55
C LEU A 539 -40.48 -11.00 23.89
N GLY A 540 -41.75 -10.60 23.82
CA GLY A 540 -42.53 -10.22 25.00
C GLY A 540 -42.43 -8.75 25.41
N SER A 541 -41.60 -7.93 24.75
CA SER A 541 -41.59 -6.46 24.97
C SER A 541 -42.89 -5.77 24.53
N GLY A 542 -43.69 -6.43 23.69
CA GLY A 542 -44.89 -5.85 23.06
C GLY A 542 -44.56 -4.83 21.97
N ARG A 543 -43.30 -4.70 21.56
CA ARG A 543 -42.83 -3.78 20.52
C ARG A 543 -42.63 -4.50 19.19
N GLU A 544 -42.84 -3.74 18.12
CA GLU A 544 -42.72 -4.21 16.76
C GLU A 544 -41.40 -3.74 16.16
N ASP A 545 -40.47 -4.67 15.93
CA ASP A 545 -39.14 -4.36 15.40
C ASP A 545 -38.84 -5.14 14.11
N TYR A 546 -37.75 -4.75 13.44
CA TYR A 546 -37.37 -5.16 12.09
C TYR A 546 -35.86 -5.28 11.95
N ILE A 547 -35.41 -6.16 11.05
CA ILE A 547 -34.01 -6.29 10.66
C ILE A 547 -33.88 -6.31 9.13
N GLY A 548 -32.80 -5.72 8.62
CA GLY A 548 -32.44 -5.75 7.21
C GLY A 548 -31.28 -6.70 6.93
N ALA A 549 -31.28 -7.33 5.76
CA ALA A 549 -30.19 -8.17 5.25
C ALA A 549 -29.96 -7.96 3.76
#